data_AF-A0A0G1B6V9-F1
#
_entry.id   AF-A0A0G1B6V9-F1
#
_cell.length_a   1.000
_cell.length_b   1.000
_cell.length_c   1.000
_cell.angle_alpha   90.00
_cell.angle_beta   90.00
_cell.angle_gamma   90.00
#
_symmetry.space_group_name_H-M   'P 1'
#
loop_
_entity.id
_entity.type
_entity.pdbx_description
1 polymer ?
#
loop_
_entity_poly.entity_id
_entity_poly.type
_entity_poly.pdbx_seq_one_letter_code
_entity_poly.pdbx_strand_id
1 'polypeptide(L)'
;MDKIHIIIPVFDGWKQTKTCLDALRASTYPSLEIIVVNHGSDEEIKEALPTQYPEILITRGEPSLWWAGATNLGVRAAISRGAKQIMLLNHDCYVEPDMIKIYGDLPKELWDKQAGPNPKFTPRRFLEAETSHYKGDHLTQVRQFLL
;
A
#
# COMPACT_ATOMS: atom_id res chain seq x y z
N MET A 1 10.41 -1.94 -18.08
CA MET A 1 10.07 -2.20 -16.67
C MET A 1 8.58 -2.41 -16.60
N ASP A 2 8.14 -3.46 -15.91
CA ASP A 2 6.72 -3.75 -15.71
C ASP A 2 6.10 -2.70 -14.78
N LYS A 3 4.78 -2.51 -14.88
CA LYS A 3 4.05 -1.61 -13.98
C LYS A 3 3.84 -2.27 -12.62
N ILE A 4 4.22 -1.59 -11.54
CA ILE A 4 3.92 -2.01 -10.17
C ILE A 4 2.69 -1.27 -9.66
N HIS A 5 1.71 -2.01 -9.14
CA HIS A 5 0.51 -1.45 -8.52
C HIS A 5 0.71 -1.41 -7.00
N ILE A 6 0.68 -0.23 -6.40
CA ILE A 6 0.90 -0.05 -4.96
C ILE A 6 -0.45 0.15 -4.28
N ILE A 7 -0.80 -0.74 -3.35
CA ILE A 7 -2.04 -0.65 -2.57
C ILE A 7 -1.75 -0.06 -1.20
N ILE A 8 -2.43 1.04 -0.89
CA ILE A 8 -2.28 1.77 0.38
C ILE A 8 -3.64 1.86 1.08
N PRO A 9 -3.95 0.98 2.04
CA PRO A 9 -5.13 1.12 2.88
C PRO A 9 -4.93 2.28 3.89
N VAL A 10 -5.89 3.17 3.98
CA VAL A 10 -5.86 4.35 4.86
C VAL A 10 -7.14 4.41 5.69
N PHE A 11 -7.01 4.37 7.02
CA PHE A 11 -8.14 4.55 7.94
C PHE A 11 -8.25 5.99 8.40
N ASP A 12 -7.17 6.64 8.82
CA ASP A 12 -7.11 8.08 9.11
C ASP A 12 -5.63 8.50 9.01
N GLY A 13 -5.31 9.79 9.13
CA GLY A 13 -3.93 10.25 9.23
C GLY A 13 -3.39 10.83 7.93
N TRP A 14 -3.93 11.99 7.55
CA TRP A 14 -3.51 12.71 6.35
C TRP A 14 -2.01 13.03 6.33
N LYS A 15 -1.42 13.49 7.44
CA LYS A 15 -0.01 13.89 7.49
C LYS A 15 0.93 12.73 7.10
N GLN A 16 0.71 11.54 7.64
CA GLN A 16 1.48 10.34 7.33
C GLN A 16 1.25 9.93 5.88
N THR A 17 -0.02 9.87 5.47
CA THR A 17 -0.42 9.53 4.10
C THR A 17 0.26 10.44 3.09
N LYS A 18 0.20 11.76 3.30
CA LYS A 18 0.85 12.76 2.46
C LYS A 18 2.35 12.52 2.34
N THR A 19 3.01 12.22 3.46
CA THR A 19 4.46 11.98 3.46
C THR A 19 4.82 10.70 2.69
N CYS A 20 4.05 9.63 2.85
CA CYS A 20 4.21 8.39 2.09
C CYS A 20 4.01 8.62 0.58
N LEU A 21 2.96 9.37 0.20
CA LEU A 21 2.66 9.68 -1.20
C LEU A 21 3.72 10.59 -1.83
N ASP A 22 4.25 11.58 -1.09
CA ASP A 22 5.35 12.42 -1.54
C ASP A 22 6.62 11.59 -1.78
N ALA A 23 6.92 10.64 -0.90
CA ALA A 23 8.06 9.72 -1.08
C ALA A 23 7.89 8.82 -2.32
N LEU A 24 6.67 8.31 -2.56
CA LEU A 24 6.37 7.53 -3.76
C LEU A 24 6.45 8.37 -5.05
N ARG A 25 6.00 9.63 -5.02
CA ARG A 25 6.13 10.56 -6.14
C ARG A 25 7.60 10.88 -6.45
N ALA A 26 8.46 10.88 -5.43
CA ALA A 26 9.90 11.02 -5.58
C ALA A 26 10.61 9.73 -6.03
N SER A 27 9.88 8.61 -6.20
CA SER A 27 10.48 7.36 -6.65
C SER A 27 11.13 7.49 -8.03
N THR A 28 12.28 6.84 -8.17
CA THR A 28 13.00 6.71 -9.45
C THR A 28 12.45 5.59 -10.33
N TYR A 29 11.46 4.82 -9.85
CA TYR A 29 10.84 3.77 -10.64
C TYR A 29 9.84 4.38 -11.64
N PRO A 30 9.98 4.10 -12.95
CA PRO A 30 9.28 4.86 -13.98
C PRO A 30 7.80 4.48 -14.16
N SER A 31 7.33 3.36 -13.58
CA SER A 31 5.99 2.84 -13.84
C SER A 31 5.28 2.37 -12.56
N LEU A 32 4.68 3.34 -11.86
CA LEU A 32 3.87 3.09 -10.67
C LEU A 32 2.41 3.44 -10.94
N GLU A 33 1.51 2.63 -10.40
CA GLU A 33 0.09 2.98 -10.27
C GLU A 33 -0.31 2.81 -8.81
N ILE A 34 -0.64 3.92 -8.16
CA ILE A 34 -0.94 3.95 -6.72
C ILE A 34 -2.46 3.92 -6.54
N ILE A 35 -2.93 3.00 -5.72
CA ILE A 35 -4.33 2.88 -5.32
C ILE A 35 -4.41 3.09 -3.81
N VAL A 36 -5.01 4.22 -3.42
CA VAL A 36 -5.34 4.51 -2.02
C VAL A 36 -6.73 4.01 -1.74
N VAL A 37 -6.85 3.12 -0.74
CA VAL A 37 -8.14 2.64 -0.26
C VAL A 37 -8.49 3.39 1.02
N ASN A 38 -9.23 4.49 0.89
CA ASN A 38 -9.73 5.23 2.04
C ASN A 38 -10.97 4.51 2.59
N HIS A 39 -10.78 3.81 3.70
CA HIS A 39 -11.86 3.18 4.47
C HIS A 39 -12.18 3.95 5.77
N GLY A 40 -11.64 5.16 5.87
CA GLY A 40 -11.74 6.06 6.99
C GLY A 40 -12.93 6.99 7.02
N SER A 41 -13.02 7.72 8.12
CA SER A 41 -13.89 8.89 8.23
C SER A 41 -13.18 10.21 7.96
N ASP A 42 -11.84 10.26 7.99
CA ASP A 42 -11.06 11.49 7.77
C ASP A 42 -11.52 12.28 6.53
N GLU A 43 -12.09 13.47 6.75
CA GLU A 43 -12.54 14.38 5.70
C GLU A 43 -11.36 15.07 5.01
N GLU A 44 -10.25 15.28 5.72
CA GLU A 44 -9.05 15.93 5.14
C GLU A 44 -8.50 15.08 3.99
N ILE A 45 -8.47 13.76 4.15
CA ILE A 45 -8.03 12.84 3.10
C ILE A 45 -8.98 12.88 1.89
N LYS A 46 -10.29 12.96 2.13
CA LYS A 46 -11.29 13.00 1.05
C LYS A 46 -11.18 14.26 0.21
N GLU A 47 -10.86 15.39 0.84
CA GLU A 47 -10.73 16.69 0.17
C GLU A 47 -9.34 16.88 -0.46
N ALA A 48 -8.28 16.52 0.26
CA ALA A 48 -6.90 16.81 -0.15
C ALA A 48 -6.35 15.82 -1.19
N LEU A 49 -6.74 14.54 -1.13
CA LEU A 49 -6.14 13.52 -1.98
C LEU A 49 -6.47 13.71 -3.49
N PRO A 50 -7.73 13.98 -3.90
CA PRO A 50 -8.05 14.24 -5.31
C PRO A 50 -7.40 15.52 -5.85
N THR A 51 -7.16 16.51 -4.99
CA THR A 51 -6.64 17.83 -5.40
C THR A 51 -5.11 17.86 -5.45
N GLN A 52 -4.44 17.23 -4.48
CA GLN A 52 -2.97 17.23 -4.37
C GLN A 52 -2.31 16.05 -5.08
N TYR A 53 -3.05 14.97 -5.33
CA TYR A 53 -2.55 13.75 -5.98
C TYR A 53 -3.54 13.26 -7.06
N PRO A 54 -3.84 14.07 -8.09
CA PRO A 54 -4.81 13.71 -9.14
C PRO A 54 -4.41 12.47 -9.95
N GLU A 55 -3.14 12.07 -9.91
CA GLU A 55 -2.61 10.85 -10.52
C GLU A 55 -2.94 9.57 -9.75
N ILE A 56 -3.37 9.67 -8.49
CA ILE A 56 -3.64 8.53 -7.61
C ILE A 56 -5.08 8.06 -7.76
N LEU A 57 -5.25 6.75 -7.82
CA LEU A 57 -6.56 6.13 -7.84
C LEU A 57 -7.10 6.00 -6.41
N ILE A 58 -8.32 6.48 -6.21
CA ILE A 58 -8.96 6.47 -4.89
C ILE A 58 -10.09 5.46 -4.91
N THR A 59 -10.05 4.51 -3.99
CA THR A 59 -11.16 3.58 -3.73
C THR A 59 -11.71 3.84 -2.34
N ARG A 60 -13.03 4.00 -2.22
CA ARG A 60 -13.70 4.15 -0.93
C ARG A 60 -14.08 2.80 -0.37
N GLY A 61 -13.72 2.55 0.89
CA GLY A 61 -14.13 1.38 1.66
C GLY A 61 -15.02 1.74 2.84
N GLU A 62 -15.67 0.75 3.45
CA GLU A 62 -16.36 0.92 4.73
C GLU A 62 -15.36 0.78 5.90
N PRO A 63 -15.54 1.53 7.01
CA PRO A 63 -14.68 1.41 8.20
C PRO A 63 -14.58 -0.01 8.77
N SER A 64 -15.64 -0.80 8.62
CA SER A 64 -15.72 -2.21 9.06
C SER A 64 -14.76 -3.16 8.33
N LEU A 65 -14.19 -2.74 7.20
CA LEU A 65 -13.26 -3.56 6.42
C LEU A 65 -11.94 -3.79 7.16
N TRP A 66 -11.55 -2.84 8.01
CA TRP A 66 -10.22 -2.78 8.60
C TRP A 66 -9.11 -2.94 7.55
N TRP A 67 -7.86 -3.16 8.00
CA TRP A 67 -6.72 -3.21 7.09
C TRP A 67 -6.85 -4.31 6.03
N ALA A 68 -7.24 -5.53 6.41
CA ALA A 68 -7.29 -6.67 5.50
C ALA A 68 -8.40 -6.52 4.43
N GLY A 69 -9.59 -6.05 4.83
CA GLY A 69 -10.69 -5.81 3.89
C GLY A 69 -10.38 -4.68 2.92
N ALA A 70 -9.79 -3.58 3.41
CA ALA A 70 -9.38 -2.45 2.58
C ALA A 70 -8.27 -2.86 1.59
N THR A 71 -7.29 -3.62 2.07
CA THR A 71 -6.22 -4.18 1.22
C THR A 71 -6.79 -5.05 0.10
N ASN A 72 -7.68 -5.99 0.43
CA ASN A 72 -8.31 -6.87 -0.55
C ASN A 72 -9.14 -6.10 -1.58
N LEU A 73 -9.80 -5.01 -1.16
CA LEU A 73 -10.53 -4.13 -2.06
C LEU A 73 -9.58 -3.46 -3.07
N GLY A 74 -8.45 -2.94 -2.61
CA GLY A 74 -7.42 -2.36 -3.47
C GLY A 74 -6.79 -3.38 -4.42
N VAL A 75 -6.49 -4.58 -3.94
CA VAL A 75 -5.97 -5.69 -4.77
C VAL A 75 -6.94 -6.03 -5.90
N ARG A 76 -8.25 -6.14 -5.61
CA ARG A 76 -9.26 -6.36 -6.66
C ARG A 76 -9.31 -5.22 -7.68
N ALA A 77 -9.19 -3.97 -7.22
CA ALA A 77 -9.13 -2.80 -8.10
C ALA A 77 -7.87 -2.80 -8.98
N ALA A 78 -6.72 -3.26 -8.48
CA ALA A 78 -5.51 -3.43 -9.28
C ALA A 78 -5.66 -4.56 -10.31
N ILE A 79 -6.19 -5.72 -9.91
CA ILE A 79 -6.40 -6.87 -10.81
C ILE A 79 -7.34 -6.50 -11.96
N SER A 80 -8.44 -5.79 -11.69
CA SER A 80 -9.36 -5.34 -12.75
C SER A 80 -8.72 -4.37 -13.75
N ARG A 81 -7.58 -3.77 -13.39
CA ARG A 81 -6.77 -2.89 -14.23
C ARG A 81 -5.58 -3.58 -14.89
N GLY A 82 -5.49 -4.91 -14.78
CA GLY A 82 -4.45 -5.72 -15.41
C GLY A 82 -3.16 -5.80 -14.61
N ALA A 83 -3.22 -5.65 -13.29
CA ALA A 83 -2.05 -5.78 -12.44
C ALA A 83 -1.39 -7.17 -12.57
N LYS A 84 -0.10 -7.15 -12.90
CA LYS A 84 0.79 -8.34 -12.90
C LYS A 84 1.70 -8.38 -11.69
N GLN A 85 1.96 -7.22 -11.09
CA GLN A 85 2.76 -7.04 -9.89
C GLN A 85 2.03 -6.06 -8.97
N ILE A 86 1.88 -6.49 -7.71
CA ILE A 86 1.20 -5.73 -6.65
C ILE A 86 2.14 -5.66 -5.45
N MET A 87 2.32 -4.45 -4.93
CA MET A 87 3.01 -4.17 -3.68
C MET A 87 2.00 -3.61 -2.67
N LEU A 88 2.05 -4.12 -1.44
CA LEU A 88 1.25 -3.60 -0.34
C LEU A 88 2.13 -2.65 0.48
N LEU A 89 1.63 -1.46 0.78
CA LEU A 89 2.36 -0.46 1.55
C LEU A 89 1.43 0.22 2.55
N ASN A 90 1.86 0.35 3.79
CA ASN A 90 1.09 1.12 4.76
C ASN A 90 1.25 2.62 4.49
N HIS A 91 0.23 3.40 4.84
CA HIS A 91 0.19 4.85 4.62
C HIS A 91 1.20 5.65 5.48
N ASP A 92 1.82 5.01 6.46
CA ASP A 92 2.83 5.54 7.37
C ASP A 92 4.26 5.07 7.05
N CYS A 93 4.46 4.48 5.88
CA CYS A 93 5.77 4.06 5.39
C CYS A 93 6.53 5.23 4.73
N TYR A 94 7.84 5.27 4.96
CA TYR A 94 8.76 6.21 4.32
C TYR A 94 9.68 5.39 3.40
N VAL A 95 9.65 5.68 2.11
CA VAL A 95 10.40 4.92 1.11
C VAL A 95 11.50 5.79 0.52
N GLU A 96 12.71 5.23 0.40
CA GLU A 96 13.80 5.90 -0.31
C GLU A 96 13.53 5.90 -1.83
N PRO A 97 14.00 6.90 -2.59
CA PRO A 97 13.69 7.04 -4.03
C PRO A 97 14.02 5.82 -4.89
N ASP A 98 15.02 5.02 -4.53
CA ASP A 98 15.47 3.84 -5.26
C ASP A 98 14.90 2.53 -4.72
N MET A 99 14.20 2.55 -3.59
CA MET A 99 13.70 1.35 -2.92
C MET A 99 12.79 0.52 -3.83
N ILE A 100 11.82 1.16 -4.50
CA ILE A 100 10.89 0.45 -5.40
C ILE A 100 11.61 -0.15 -6.61
N LYS A 101 12.68 0.50 -7.07
CA LYS A 101 13.50 -0.01 -8.16
C LYS A 101 14.23 -1.29 -7.78
N ILE A 102 14.76 -1.36 -6.56
CA ILE A 102 15.39 -2.59 -6.04
C ILE A 102 14.41 -3.76 -6.15
N TYR A 103 13.14 -3.57 -5.77
CA TYR A 103 12.13 -4.61 -5.85
C TYR A 103 11.68 -4.90 -7.29
N GLY A 104 11.47 -3.87 -8.10
CA GLY A 104 11.03 -4.02 -9.49
C GLY A 104 12.07 -4.67 -10.42
N ASP A 105 13.34 -4.66 -10.02
CA ASP A 105 14.45 -5.31 -10.74
C ASP A 105 14.71 -6.74 -10.23
N LEU A 106 13.99 -7.23 -9.21
CA LEU A 106 14.14 -8.60 -8.73
C LEU A 106 13.68 -9.63 -9.77
N PRO A 107 14.37 -10.77 -9.89
CA PRO A 107 13.85 -11.95 -10.56
C PRO A 107 12.46 -12.32 -10.01
N LYS A 108 11.55 -12.73 -10.90
CA LYS A 108 10.16 -13.04 -10.55
C LYS A 108 10.06 -14.07 -9.42
N GLU A 109 10.98 -15.04 -9.39
CA GLU A 109 11.01 -16.09 -8.38
C GLU A 109 11.33 -15.55 -6.96
N LEU A 110 12.02 -14.41 -6.86
CA LEU A 110 12.28 -13.73 -5.60
C LEU A 110 11.13 -12.82 -5.22
N TRP A 111 10.48 -12.17 -6.19
CA TRP A 111 9.27 -11.40 -5.96
C TRP A 111 8.16 -12.27 -5.33
N ASP A 112 7.92 -13.45 -5.91
CA ASP A 112 6.91 -14.40 -5.43
C ASP A 112 7.23 -14.93 -4.02
N LYS A 113 8.50 -14.90 -3.59
CA LYS A 113 8.95 -15.32 -2.25
C LYS A 113 8.95 -14.20 -1.21
N GLN A 114 9.02 -12.93 -1.63
CA GLN A 114 9.05 -11.77 -0.74
C GLN A 114 7.66 -11.28 -0.32
N ALA A 115 6.59 -11.80 -0.94
CA ALA A 115 5.19 -11.45 -0.66
C ALA A 115 4.65 -11.99 0.70
N GLY A 116 5.40 -11.78 1.78
CA GLY A 116 4.90 -11.86 3.15
C GLY A 116 4.33 -10.51 3.60
N PRO A 117 3.55 -10.44 4.70
CA PRO A 117 2.83 -9.23 5.15
C PRO A 117 3.73 -8.05 5.56
N ASN A 118 5.04 -8.17 5.42
CA ASN A 118 6.01 -7.10 5.64
C ASN A 118 7.36 -7.54 5.02
N PRO A 119 7.82 -6.96 3.90
CA PRO A 119 9.18 -7.21 3.44
C PRO A 119 10.15 -6.60 4.46
N LYS A 120 10.72 -7.44 5.34
CA LYS A 120 11.80 -7.05 6.24
C LYS A 120 13.09 -6.81 5.43
N PHE A 121 13.19 -5.66 4.78
CA PHE A 121 14.46 -5.09 4.33
C PHE A 121 14.45 -3.58 4.62
N THR A 122 14.75 -3.24 5.87
CA THR A 122 15.08 -1.88 6.31
C THR A 122 16.60 -1.70 6.20
N PRO A 123 17.14 -0.82 5.34
CA PRO A 123 18.46 -0.27 5.56
C PRO A 123 18.35 0.69 6.77
N ARG A 124 18.56 0.14 7.97
CA ARG A 124 18.77 0.84 9.25
C ARG A 124 17.75 1.92 9.66
N ARG A 125 16.96 1.56 10.69
CA ARG A 125 16.00 2.35 11.51
C ARG A 125 14.63 2.56 10.86
N PHE A 126 13.69 1.65 11.14
CA PHE A 126 12.53 1.88 11.99
C PHE A 126 11.76 0.55 12.15
N LEU A 127 11.56 0.14 13.40
CA LEU A 127 10.65 -0.93 13.84
C LEU A 127 9.89 -0.31 15.01
N GLU A 128 8.59 -0.11 14.84
CA GLU A 128 7.54 -0.28 15.87
C GLU A 128 6.18 0.07 15.26
N ALA A 129 5.32 -0.94 15.13
CA ALA A 129 3.89 -0.79 15.36
C ALA A 129 3.52 -1.91 16.32
N GLU A 130 3.46 -1.58 17.61
CA GLU A 130 2.88 -2.47 18.60
C GLU A 130 1.42 -2.72 18.25
N THR A 131 1.07 -3.99 18.04
CA THR A 131 -0.33 -4.41 18.09
C THR A 131 -0.79 -4.34 19.54
N SER A 132 -1.39 -3.24 19.96
CA SER A 132 -2.28 -3.24 21.11
C SER A 132 -3.62 -2.60 20.73
N HIS A 133 -4.70 -3.36 20.96
CA HIS A 133 -6.12 -3.01 20.78
C HIS A 133 -6.79 -3.34 19.43
N TYR A 134 -6.67 -4.59 18.97
CA TYR A 134 -7.83 -5.26 18.34
C TYR A 134 -8.37 -6.29 19.32
N LYS A 135 -9.43 -5.91 20.07
CA LYS A 135 -10.23 -6.89 20.80
C LYS A 135 -11.10 -7.64 19.80
N GLY A 136 -10.79 -8.91 19.57
CA GLY A 136 -11.65 -9.83 18.83
C GLY A 136 -10.87 -10.96 18.19
N ASP A 137 -10.98 -12.15 18.77
CA ASP A 137 -10.42 -13.42 18.30
C ASP A 137 -10.86 -13.79 16.87
N HIS A 138 -10.24 -13.21 15.84
CA HIS A 138 -10.29 -13.76 14.49
C HIS A 138 -8.95 -13.52 13.78
N LEU A 139 -7.99 -14.43 14.01
CA LEU A 139 -6.82 -14.59 13.16
C LEU A 139 -7.28 -14.96 11.74
N THR A 140 -7.50 -13.96 10.90
CA THR A 140 -7.73 -14.18 9.48
C THR A 140 -6.37 -14.24 8.80
N GLN A 141 -5.90 -15.45 8.51
CA GLN A 141 -4.76 -15.65 7.62
C GLN A 141 -5.06 -14.97 6.28
N VAL A 142 -4.30 -13.93 5.95
CA VAL A 142 -4.28 -13.37 4.59
C VAL A 142 -3.57 -14.39 3.71
N ARG A 143 -4.33 -15.21 2.98
CA ARG A 143 -3.82 -16.08 1.92
C ARG A 143 -3.77 -15.29 0.61
N GLN A 144 -2.60 -15.23 -0.01
CA GLN A 144 -2.42 -14.65 -1.33
C GLN A 144 -2.94 -15.64 -2.38
N PHE A 145 -3.84 -15.16 -3.25
CA PHE A 145 -4.11 -15.82 -4.53
C PHE A 145 -3.06 -15.31 -5.51
N LEU A 146 -2.15 -16.19 -5.92
CA LEU A 146 -1.42 -16.02 -7.18
C LEU A 146 -2.39 -16.48 -8.28
N LEU A 147 -2.68 -15.61 -9.25
CA LEU A 147 -3.29 -16.02 -10.51
C LEU A 147 -2.23 -16.69 -11.39
#